data_AF-A0A7V7PK62-F1
#
_entry.id   AF-A0A7V7PK62-F1
#
_cell.length_a   1.000
_cell.length_b   1.000
_cell.length_c   1.000
_cell.angle_alpha   90.00
_cell.angle_beta   90.00
_cell.angle_gamma   90.00
#
_symmetry.space_group_name_H-M   'P 1'
#
loop_
_entity.id
_entity.type
_entity.pdbx_description
1 polymer ?
#
loop_
_entity_poly.entity_id
_entity_poly.type
_entity_poly.pdbx_seq_one_letter_code
_entity_poly.pdbx_strand_id
1 'polypeptide(L)'
;MNHDEFRIGLEFWCSGRQYRCTDVGTRAVLAIRIDHATIATKDGDTISTRTIGRAEAEAIGWFEGPPYGVFEQAFDEDDMEVCSPDQR
;
A
#
# COMPACT_ATOMS: atom_id res chain seq x y z
N MET A 1 14.10 5.26 -4.87
CA MET A 1 13.86 6.58 -4.25
C MET A 1 14.72 6.70 -3.01
N ASN A 2 15.22 7.90 -2.69
CA ASN A 2 15.98 8.15 -1.48
C ASN A 2 15.03 8.31 -0.28
N HIS A 3 15.51 7.98 0.92
CA HIS A 3 14.70 7.99 2.13
C HIS A 3 14.08 9.37 2.46
N ASP A 4 14.80 10.47 2.21
CA ASP A 4 14.32 11.83 2.49
C ASP A 4 13.25 12.36 1.52
N GLU A 5 13.02 11.66 0.40
CA GLU A 5 11.93 11.94 -0.53
C GLU A 5 10.57 11.50 0.03
N PHE A 6 10.53 10.48 0.91
CA PHE A 6 9.30 9.92 1.44
C PHE A 6 8.62 10.83 2.46
N ARG A 7 7.30 10.98 2.32
CA ARG A 7 6.43 11.76 3.23
C ARG A 7 5.08 11.07 3.35
N ILE A 8 4.45 11.17 4.52
CA ILE A 8 3.09 10.63 4.74
C ILE A 8 2.13 11.23 3.68
N GLY A 9 1.39 10.36 3.00
CA GLY A 9 0.50 10.70 1.89
C GLY A 9 1.16 10.69 0.50
N LEU A 10 2.49 10.56 0.39
CA LEU A 10 3.18 10.41 -0.89
C LEU A 10 2.76 9.11 -1.56
N GLU A 11 2.29 9.19 -2.81
CA GLU A 11 2.11 8.03 -3.67
C GLU A 11 3.39 7.73 -4.44
N PHE A 12 3.80 6.47 -4.48
CA PHE A 12 5.00 6.00 -5.18
C PHE A 12 4.75 4.62 -5.80
N TRP A 13 5.64 4.23 -6.72
CA TRP A 13 5.64 2.95 -7.39
C TRP A 13 6.80 2.09 -6.91
N CYS A 14 6.56 0.79 -6.72
CA CYS A 14 7.62 -0.15 -6.40
C CYS A 14 7.25 -1.55 -6.93
N SER A 15 8.17 -2.22 -7.63
CA SER A 15 7.93 -3.53 -8.27
C SER A 15 6.63 -3.61 -9.10
N GLY A 16 6.30 -2.57 -9.85
CA GLY A 16 5.10 -2.50 -10.71
C GLY A 16 3.77 -2.30 -9.96
N ARG A 17 3.81 -1.91 -8.68
CA ARG A 17 2.65 -1.70 -7.80
C ARG A 17 2.65 -0.26 -7.27
N GLN A 18 1.47 0.30 -7.02
CA GLN A 18 1.34 1.65 -6.48
C GLN A 18 1.06 1.60 -4.98
N TYR A 19 1.80 2.39 -4.20
CA TYR A 19 1.72 2.50 -2.75
C TYR A 19 1.47 3.94 -2.33
N ARG A 20 0.92 4.13 -1.12
CA ARG A 20 0.83 5.42 -0.42
C ARG A 20 1.54 5.30 0.92
N CYS A 21 2.55 6.13 1.15
CA CYS A 21 3.29 6.20 2.42
C CYS A 21 2.35 6.60 3.57
N THR A 22 2.43 5.86 4.68
CA THR A 22 1.65 6.06 5.91
C THR A 22 2.52 6.44 7.10
N ASP A 23 3.78 5.98 7.16
CA ASP A 23 4.77 6.39 8.15
C ASP A 23 6.19 6.44 7.55
N VAL A 24 7.06 7.27 8.12
CA VAL A 24 8.48 7.41 7.73
C VAL A 24 9.35 7.25 8.98
N GLY A 25 9.90 6.06 9.17
CA GLY A 25 10.87 5.75 10.21
C GLY A 25 12.26 6.30 9.89
N THR A 26 13.29 5.84 10.60
CA THR A 26 14.69 6.27 10.35
C THR A 26 15.46 5.38 9.38
N ARG A 27 14.94 4.19 9.09
CA ARG A 27 15.56 3.15 8.23
C ARG A 27 14.55 2.42 7.33
N ALA A 28 13.27 2.73 7.49
CA ALA A 28 12.18 2.05 6.80
C ALA A 28 10.99 2.98 6.66
N VAL A 29 10.22 2.78 5.59
CA VAL A 29 8.97 3.47 5.30
C VAL A 29 7.83 2.47 5.40
N LEU A 30 6.71 2.85 6.02
CA LEU A 30 5.47 2.07 5.94
C LEU A 30 4.57 2.65 4.85
N ALA A 31 3.95 1.78 4.07
CA ALA A 31 3.01 2.20 3.02
C ALA A 31 1.91 1.15 2.77
N ILE A 32 0.71 1.63 2.45
CA ILE A 32 -0.40 0.79 1.98
C ILE A 32 -0.38 0.67 0.46
N ARG A 33 -0.72 -0.51 -0.09
CA ARG A 33 -0.89 -0.68 -1.55
C ARG A 33 -2.24 -0.12 -1.99
N ILE A 34 -2.23 0.75 -3.00
CA ILE A 34 -3.41 1.51 -3.44
C ILE A 34 -3.94 1.14 -4.83
N ASP A 35 -3.20 0.37 -5.64
CA ASP A 35 -3.73 -0.14 -6.92
C ASP A 35 -4.74 -1.32 -6.73
N HIS A 36 -4.44 -2.22 -5.77
CA HIS A 36 -5.33 -3.18 -5.11
C HIS A 36 -4.71 -3.58 -3.73
N ALA A 37 -5.40 -3.88 -2.62
CA ALA A 37 -6.80 -4.25 -2.31
C ALA A 37 -7.24 -5.68 -2.70
N THR A 38 -7.22 -6.60 -1.72
CA THR A 38 -7.80 -7.97 -1.79
C THR A 38 -8.77 -8.16 -0.63
N ILE A 39 -10.02 -8.51 -0.90
CA ILE A 39 -11.01 -8.84 0.13
C ILE A 39 -11.03 -10.36 0.35
N ALA A 40 -10.98 -10.79 1.61
CA ALA A 40 -11.30 -12.15 2.02
C ALA A 40 -12.67 -12.16 2.74
N THR A 41 -13.60 -12.97 2.25
CA THR A 41 -14.92 -13.19 2.87
C THR A 41 -14.99 -14.59 3.43
N LYS A 42 -15.33 -14.72 4.71
CA LYS A 42 -15.57 -16.00 5.39
C LYS A 42 -17.06 -16.28 5.50
N ASP A 43 -17.50 -17.42 4.99
CA ASP A 43 -18.86 -17.95 5.10
C ASP A 43 -18.80 -19.39 5.63
N GLY A 44 -19.21 -19.60 6.89
CA GLY A 44 -18.94 -20.85 7.61
C GLY A 44 -17.44 -21.16 7.67
N ASP A 45 -17.05 -22.34 7.17
CA ASP A 45 -15.64 -22.73 6.99
C ASP A 45 -15.06 -22.36 5.61
N THR A 46 -15.88 -21.80 4.70
CA THR A 46 -15.41 -21.38 3.38
C THR A 46 -14.77 -20.00 3.45
N ILE A 47 -13.57 -19.86 2.89
CA ILE A 47 -12.93 -18.56 2.64
C ILE A 47 -12.90 -18.35 1.14
N SER A 48 -13.48 -17.24 0.68
CA SER A 48 -13.39 -16.78 -0.71
C SER A 48 -12.59 -15.47 -0.76
N THR A 49 -11.84 -15.25 -1.84
CA THR A 49 -11.08 -14.03 -2.04
C THR A 49 -11.46 -13.37 -3.37
N ARG A 50 -11.48 -12.03 -3.38
CA ARG A 50 -11.58 -11.23 -4.62
C ARG A 50 -10.63 -10.04 -4.57
N THR A 51 -10.08 -9.68 -5.72
CA THR A 51 -9.30 -8.45 -5.89
C THR A 51 -10.23 -7.33 -6.35
N ILE A 52 -10.05 -6.13 -5.80
CA ILE A 52 -10.78 -4.92 -6.20
C ILE A 52 -9.80 -3.85 -6.66
N GLY A 53 -10.17 -3.03 -7.64
CA GLY A 53 -9.30 -1.93 -8.08
C GLY A 53 -9.35 -0.73 -7.13
N ARG A 54 -8.34 0.15 -7.22
CA ARG A 54 -8.23 1.43 -6.52
C ARG A 54 -9.57 2.15 -6.30
N ALA A 55 -10.33 2.40 -7.37
CA ALA A 55 -11.57 3.19 -7.30
C ALA A 55 -12.67 2.52 -6.46
N GLU A 56 -12.76 1.19 -6.45
CA GLU A 56 -13.70 0.48 -5.58
C GLU A 56 -13.23 0.55 -4.13
N ALA A 57 -11.93 0.35 -3.88
CA ALA A 57 -11.32 0.43 -2.55
C ALA A 57 -11.44 1.84 -1.93
N GLU A 58 -11.22 2.90 -2.71
CA GLU A 58 -11.43 4.30 -2.30
C GLU A 58 -12.92 4.56 -1.98
N ALA A 59 -13.85 4.06 -2.80
CA ALA A 59 -15.29 4.25 -2.58
C ALA A 59 -15.85 3.54 -1.32
N ILE A 60 -15.17 2.50 -0.83
CA ILE A 60 -15.53 1.79 0.42
C ILE A 60 -14.63 2.15 1.61
N GLY A 61 -13.83 3.23 1.50
CA GLY A 61 -13.01 3.75 2.59
C GLY A 61 -11.79 2.90 2.98
N TRP A 62 -11.36 1.94 2.15
CA TRP A 62 -10.28 1.00 2.52
C TRP A 62 -8.89 1.63 2.67
N PHE A 63 -8.68 2.81 2.10
CA PHE A 63 -7.45 3.60 2.27
C PHE A 63 -7.61 4.76 3.26
N GLU A 64 -8.75 4.84 3.96
CA GLU A 64 -8.95 5.71 5.11
C GLU A 64 -8.56 4.95 6.39
N GLY A 65 -7.96 5.65 7.36
CA GLY A 65 -7.45 5.00 8.57
C GLY A 65 -6.61 5.96 9.42
N PRO A 66 -5.96 5.45 10.49
CA PRO A 66 -5.96 4.05 10.92
C PRO A 66 -7.27 3.62 11.64
N PRO A 67 -7.64 2.33 11.60
CA PRO A 67 -7.00 1.24 10.84
C PRO A 67 -7.41 1.26 9.36
N TYR A 68 -6.46 0.96 8.47
CA TYR A 68 -6.73 0.79 7.04
C TYR A 68 -7.40 -0.55 6.74
N GLY A 69 -8.15 -0.64 5.62
CA GLY A 69 -8.73 -1.89 5.12
C GLY A 69 -7.74 -2.82 4.43
N VAL A 70 -6.50 -2.35 4.20
CA VAL A 70 -5.37 -3.11 3.65
C VAL A 70 -4.20 -3.12 4.63
N PHE A 71 -3.29 -4.09 4.48
CA PHE A 71 -2.08 -4.15 5.31
C PHE A 71 -1.08 -3.06 4.90
N GLU A 72 -0.33 -2.57 5.90
CA GLU A 72 0.86 -1.75 5.68
C GLU A 72 2.06 -2.65 5.38
N GLN A 73 2.78 -2.33 4.32
CA GLN A 73 4.04 -2.97 3.96
C GLN A 73 5.20 -2.09 4.43
N ALA A 74 6.18 -2.69 5.09
CA ALA A 74 7.47 -2.05 5.35
C ALA A 74 8.35 -2.14 4.11
N PHE A 75 9.05 -1.05 3.82
CA PHE A 75 10.09 -0.91 2.80
C PHE A 75 11.38 -0.55 3.53
N ASP A 76 12.40 -1.38 3.45
CA ASP A 76 13.74 -1.08 3.99
C ASP A 76 14.62 -0.30 2.99
N GLU A 77 15.91 -0.16 3.31
CA GLU A 77 16.87 0.57 2.48
C GLU A 77 17.02 -0.02 1.07
N ASP A 78 17.07 -1.35 0.95
CA ASP A 78 17.18 -2.07 -0.32
C ASP A 78 15.85 -2.01 -1.12
N ASP A 79 14.71 -2.17 -0.44
CA ASP A 79 13.39 -2.01 -1.07
C ASP A 79 13.20 -0.61 -1.68
N MET A 80 13.63 0.43 -0.96
CA MET A 80 13.49 1.83 -1.40
C MET A 80 14.29 2.12 -2.68
N GLU A 81 15.45 1.48 -2.90
CA GLU A 81 16.29 1.73 -4.09
C GLU A 81 15.53 1.49 -5.41
N VAL A 82 14.71 0.44 -5.47
CA VAL A 82 13.96 0.05 -6.67
C VAL A 82 12.61 0.77 -6.84
N CYS A 83 12.21 1.61 -5.89
CA CYS A 83 10.99 2.42 -5.98
C CYS A 83 11.20 3.71 -6.81
N SER A 84 10.12 4.24 -7.40
CA SER A 84 10.08 5.46 -8.22
C SER A 84 8.81 6.30 -7.99
N PRO A 85 8.83 7.63 -8.22
CA PRO A 85 7.63 8.47 -8.10
C PRO A 85 6.62 8.23 -9.24
N ASP A 86 7.12 7.78 -10.38
CA ASP A 86 6.38 7.42 -11.61
C ASP A 86 6.37 5.90 -11.84
N GLN A 87 5.40 5.43 -12.63
CA GLN A 87 5.34 4.03 -13.06
C GLN A 87 6.48 3.75 -14.05
N ARG A 88 7.38 2.82 -13.68
CA ARG A 88 8.50 2.33 -14.49
C ARG A 88 8.33 0.86 -14.85
#